data_AF-A0A9W7BDW6-F1
#
_entry.id   AF-A0A9W7BDW6-F1
#
_cell.length_a   1.000
_cell.length_b   1.000
_cell.length_c   1.000
_cell.angle_alpha   90.00
_cell.angle_beta   90.00
_cell.angle_gamma   90.00
#
_symmetry.space_group_name_H-M   'P 1'
#
loop_
_entity.id
_entity.type
_entity.pdbx_description
1 polymer ?
#
loop_
_entity_poly.entity_id
_entity_poly.type
_entity_poly.pdbx_seq_one_letter_code
_entity_poly.pdbx_strand_id
1 'polypeptide(L)'
;MKKIASWYLHPSEPLQIHPFATASAASTVPTFLNETDVTAPKGIVSVEEEDEQEERRQILATAAEMKKIASWYLHPSEPLETSPMASARCYFDRASAVEQETKENADDRAEALEAAKEMSKVVSWFTNPSQPVEVSPMASAHCTFSDKDMNSKEEADERAEILEDCKQLSKVASWFSNPSQVRNNGRQSD
;
A
#
# COMPACT_ATOMS: atom_id res chain seq x y z
N MET A 1 -39.37 -26.60 19.50
CA MET A 1 -38.22 -26.58 18.56
C MET A 1 -38.49 -25.52 17.48
N LYS A 2 -37.44 -24.75 17.13
CA LYS A 2 -37.46 -23.38 16.59
C LYS A 2 -37.89 -23.31 15.10
N LYS A 3 -38.79 -22.38 14.72
CA LYS A 3 -39.05 -21.99 13.32
C LYS A 3 -39.35 -20.49 13.16
N ILE A 4 -38.46 -19.62 13.63
CA ILE A 4 -38.64 -18.16 13.47
C ILE A 4 -37.52 -17.53 12.60
N ALA A 5 -36.52 -18.29 12.16
CA ALA A 5 -35.35 -17.73 11.47
C ALA A 5 -35.08 -18.34 10.07
N SER A 6 -36.11 -18.49 9.23
CA SER A 6 -35.93 -19.02 7.86
C SER A 6 -35.61 -17.93 6.82
N TRP A 7 -36.00 -16.68 7.07
CA TRP A 7 -35.94 -15.62 6.06
C TRP A 7 -34.53 -15.11 5.75
N TYR A 8 -33.54 -15.41 6.60
CA TYR A 8 -32.16 -14.97 6.41
C TYR A 8 -31.30 -15.95 5.60
N LEU A 9 -31.77 -17.18 5.35
CA LEU A 9 -30.93 -18.22 4.76
C LEU A 9 -31.21 -18.48 3.26
N HIS A 10 -32.39 -18.09 2.75
CA HIS A 10 -32.78 -18.33 1.36
C HIS A 10 -33.57 -17.13 0.77
N PRO A 11 -32.89 -16.09 0.24
CA PRO A 11 -33.56 -14.93 -0.36
C PRO A 11 -34.25 -15.23 -1.71
N SER A 12 -34.18 -16.47 -2.21
CA SER A 12 -34.74 -16.92 -3.49
C SER A 12 -36.05 -17.71 -3.36
N GLU A 13 -36.60 -17.91 -2.15
CA GLU A 13 -37.90 -18.57 -1.99
C GLU A 13 -39.06 -17.59 -2.27
N PRO A 14 -39.98 -17.91 -3.20
CA PRO A 14 -41.11 -17.04 -3.50
C PRO A 14 -42.12 -17.04 -2.34
N LEU A 15 -42.54 -15.84 -1.94
CA LEU A 15 -43.54 -15.64 -0.89
C LEU A 15 -44.89 -16.23 -1.32
N GLN A 16 -45.38 -17.23 -0.58
CA GLN A 16 -46.71 -17.78 -0.82
C GLN A 16 -47.76 -16.87 -0.18
N ILE A 17 -48.36 -16.00 -0.98
CA ILE A 17 -49.53 -15.20 -0.60
C ILE A 17 -50.77 -16.06 -0.86
N HIS A 18 -51.51 -16.43 0.18
CA HIS A 18 -52.75 -17.20 0.02
C HIS A 18 -53.84 -16.34 -0.66
N PRO A 19 -54.54 -16.87 -1.68
CA PRO A 19 -55.55 -16.11 -2.42
C PRO A 19 -56.88 -16.15 -1.66
N PHE A 20 -57.01 -15.42 -0.57
CA PHE A 20 -58.32 -15.10 0.00
C PHE A 20 -58.28 -13.80 0.80
N ALA A 21 -58.52 -12.68 0.12
CA ALA A 21 -59.20 -11.49 0.65
C ALA A 21 -59.20 -10.37 -0.39
N THR A 22 -59.75 -10.61 -1.58
CA THR A 22 -60.31 -9.50 -2.38
C THR A 22 -61.69 -9.20 -1.82
N ALA A 23 -61.74 -8.47 -0.70
CA ALA A 23 -62.98 -7.89 -0.23
C ALA A 23 -63.36 -6.76 -1.20
N SER A 24 -64.17 -7.11 -2.20
CA SER A 24 -64.91 -6.17 -3.04
C SER A 24 -65.84 -5.37 -2.13
N ALA A 25 -65.42 -4.17 -1.74
CA ALA A 25 -66.28 -3.21 -1.05
C ALA A 25 -67.38 -2.76 -2.03
N ALA A 26 -68.51 -3.45 -2.02
CA ALA A 26 -69.73 -2.97 -2.64
C ALA A 26 -70.08 -1.62 -2.01
N SER A 27 -70.17 -0.60 -2.85
CA SER A 27 -70.60 0.75 -2.48
C SER A 27 -72.07 0.69 -2.05
N THR A 28 -72.30 0.50 -0.75
CA THR A 28 -73.60 0.75 -0.13
C THR A 28 -73.67 2.24 0.14
N VAL A 29 -74.45 2.94 -0.68
CA VAL A 29 -74.82 4.34 -0.45
C VAL A 29 -75.58 4.40 0.88
N PRO A 30 -75.12 5.13 1.90
CA PRO A 30 -75.90 5.29 3.12
C PRO A 30 -77.09 6.21 2.83
N THR A 31 -78.30 5.68 3.04
CA THR A 31 -79.54 6.45 3.00
C THR A 31 -79.46 7.57 4.02
N PHE A 32 -79.53 8.81 3.53
CA PHE A 32 -79.56 10.03 4.32
C PHE A 32 -80.87 10.11 5.11
N LEU A 33 -80.80 9.81 6.42
CA LEU A 33 -81.85 10.17 7.37
C LEU A 33 -81.76 11.67 7.65
N ASN A 34 -82.61 12.42 6.96
CA ASN A 34 -82.97 13.78 7.31
C ASN A 34 -83.92 13.75 8.51
N GLU A 35 -83.40 13.88 9.72
CA GLU A 35 -84.22 14.32 10.85
C GLU A 35 -83.56 15.53 11.50
N THR A 36 -84.27 16.65 11.33
CA THR A 36 -84.01 17.94 11.95
C THR A 36 -84.16 17.81 13.45
N ASP A 37 -83.05 17.60 14.16
CA ASP A 37 -83.02 17.77 15.61
C ASP A 37 -82.28 19.05 15.96
N VAL A 38 -83.06 20.06 16.34
CA VAL A 38 -82.60 21.41 16.70
C VAL A 38 -82.29 21.42 18.19
N THR A 39 -81.38 20.56 18.66
CA THR A 39 -80.73 20.66 19.99
C THR A 39 -79.46 19.81 19.99
N ALA A 40 -78.43 20.26 19.26
CA ALA A 40 -77.07 19.76 19.46
C ALA A 40 -76.22 20.89 20.07
N PRO A 41 -75.54 20.66 21.22
CA PRO A 41 -74.68 21.68 21.79
C PRO A 41 -73.61 22.06 20.76
N LYS A 42 -73.60 23.34 20.43
CA LYS A 42 -72.53 24.01 19.70
C LYS A 42 -71.25 23.86 20.54
N GLY A 43 -70.32 23.03 20.08
CA GLY A 43 -68.96 23.05 20.59
C GLY A 43 -68.41 21.68 20.98
N ILE A 44 -67.89 20.97 19.99
CA ILE A 44 -66.56 20.38 20.07
C ILE A 44 -65.88 20.83 18.78
N VAL A 45 -65.09 21.91 18.86
CA VAL A 45 -64.04 22.11 17.87
C VAL A 45 -63.00 21.07 18.26
N SER A 46 -62.88 20.04 17.42
CA SER A 46 -61.98 18.90 17.52
C SER A 46 -60.53 19.40 17.59
N VAL A 47 -60.01 19.61 18.79
CA VAL A 47 -58.57 19.80 19.03
C VAL A 47 -57.76 18.62 18.45
N GLU A 48 -58.41 17.45 18.28
CA GLU A 48 -57.84 16.25 17.65
C GLU A 48 -57.53 16.40 16.14
N GLU A 49 -58.16 17.33 15.41
CA GLU A 49 -57.89 17.50 13.97
C GLU A 49 -56.56 18.21 13.68
N GLU A 50 -56.12 19.12 14.56
CA GLU A 50 -54.87 19.85 14.37
C GLU A 50 -53.66 18.95 14.67
N ASP A 51 -53.75 18.15 15.74
CA ASP A 51 -52.73 17.16 16.11
C ASP A 51 -52.60 16.05 15.04
N GLU A 52 -53.72 15.50 14.53
CA GLU A 52 -53.68 14.53 13.42
C GLU A 52 -53.07 15.13 12.14
N GLN A 53 -53.34 16.40 11.86
CA GLN A 53 -52.76 17.06 10.69
C GLN A 53 -51.25 17.24 10.84
N GLU A 54 -50.77 17.56 12.04
CA GLU A 54 -49.35 17.70 12.33
C GLU A 54 -48.63 16.35 12.24
N GLU A 55 -49.20 15.28 12.80
CA GLU A 55 -48.65 13.92 12.66
C GLU A 55 -48.58 13.49 11.19
N ARG A 56 -49.64 13.75 10.40
CA ARG A 56 -49.64 13.48 8.95
C ARG A 56 -48.53 14.25 8.24
N ARG A 57 -48.29 15.52 8.60
CA ARG A 57 -47.19 16.31 8.03
C ARG A 57 -45.83 15.72 8.37
N GLN A 58 -45.62 15.30 9.62
CA GLN A 58 -44.36 14.70 10.06
C GLN A 58 -44.08 13.36 9.37
N ILE A 59 -45.11 12.52 9.21
CA ILE A 59 -44.99 11.24 8.50
C ILE A 59 -44.66 11.47 7.03
N LEU A 60 -45.34 12.42 6.37
CA LEU A 60 -45.06 12.76 4.97
C LEU A 60 -43.66 13.38 4.79
N ALA A 61 -43.21 14.21 5.72
CA ALA A 61 -41.85 14.76 5.72
C ALA A 61 -40.81 13.63 5.85
N THR A 62 -41.00 12.72 6.80
CA THR A 62 -40.13 11.57 7.01
C THR A 62 -40.10 10.67 5.77
N ALA A 63 -41.25 10.41 5.15
CA ALA A 63 -41.35 9.62 3.91
C ALA A 63 -40.59 10.28 2.74
N ALA A 64 -40.63 11.61 2.64
CA ALA A 64 -39.88 12.35 1.64
C ALA A 64 -38.35 12.24 1.86
N GLU A 65 -37.89 12.28 3.11
CA GLU A 65 -36.49 12.06 3.46
C GLU A 65 -36.02 10.64 3.11
N MET A 66 -36.82 9.63 3.44
CA MET A 66 -36.52 8.23 3.09
C MET A 66 -36.42 8.03 1.58
N LYS A 67 -37.30 8.68 0.80
CA LYS A 67 -37.24 8.62 -0.67
C LYS A 67 -35.95 9.24 -1.21
N LYS A 68 -35.46 10.34 -0.63
CA LYS A 68 -34.17 10.94 -1.00
C LYS A 68 -33.00 9.99 -0.71
N ILE A 69 -32.98 9.39 0.47
CA ILE A 69 -31.94 8.42 0.86
C ILE A 69 -31.94 7.22 -0.09
N ALA A 70 -33.12 6.66 -0.42
CA ALA A 70 -33.23 5.56 -1.36
C ALA A 70 -32.69 5.91 -2.75
N SER A 71 -32.90 7.14 -3.21
CA SER A 71 -32.35 7.64 -4.48
C SER A 71 -30.83 7.66 -4.48
N TRP A 72 -30.19 8.07 -3.37
CA TRP A 72 -28.72 8.08 -3.25
C TRP A 72 -28.12 6.69 -3.38
N TYR A 73 -28.77 5.66 -2.81
CA TYR A 73 -28.31 4.28 -2.94
C TYR A 73 -28.54 3.70 -4.35
N LEU A 74 -29.57 4.17 -5.05
CA LEU A 74 -29.86 3.72 -6.42
C LEU A 74 -28.91 4.34 -7.45
N HIS A 75 -28.42 5.56 -7.18
CA HIS A 75 -27.57 6.35 -8.08
C HIS A 75 -26.26 6.81 -7.41
N PRO A 76 -25.31 5.89 -7.16
CA PRO A 76 -24.06 6.22 -6.46
C PRO A 76 -23.13 7.17 -7.22
N SER A 77 -23.37 7.40 -8.53
CA SER A 77 -22.58 8.31 -9.37
C SER A 77 -23.03 9.77 -9.32
N GLU A 78 -24.18 10.06 -8.69
CA GLU A 78 -24.69 11.42 -8.57
C GLU A 78 -24.09 12.14 -7.35
N PRO A 79 -23.81 13.45 -7.44
CA PRO A 79 -23.28 14.21 -6.32
C PRO A 79 -24.31 14.30 -5.18
N LEU A 80 -23.88 13.95 -3.97
CA LEU A 80 -24.70 14.08 -2.78
C LEU A 80 -24.67 15.52 -2.26
N GLU A 81 -25.85 16.09 -2.00
CA GLU A 81 -25.98 17.34 -1.26
C GLU A 81 -25.77 17.08 0.23
N THR A 82 -24.56 17.36 0.73
CA THR A 82 -24.24 17.26 2.15
C THR A 82 -24.33 18.62 2.83
N SER A 83 -24.81 18.65 4.08
CA SER A 83 -24.72 19.86 4.92
C SER A 83 -23.26 20.29 5.07
N PRO A 84 -22.95 21.60 5.05
CA PRO A 84 -21.58 22.09 5.30
C PRO A 84 -21.05 21.68 6.68
N MET A 85 -21.94 21.33 7.61
CA MET A 85 -21.58 20.83 8.95
C MET A 85 -21.23 19.33 8.97
N ALA A 86 -21.50 18.59 7.88
CA ALA A 86 -21.19 17.17 7.80
C ALA A 86 -19.67 16.90 7.91
N SER A 87 -18.84 17.85 7.48
CA SER A 87 -17.37 17.79 7.61
C SER A 87 -16.83 18.43 8.90
N ALA A 88 -17.68 18.98 9.77
CA ALA A 88 -17.21 19.75 10.93
C ALA A 88 -16.60 18.88 12.04
N ARG A 89 -16.80 17.56 11.98
CA ARG A 89 -16.21 16.62 12.95
C ARG A 89 -14.89 16.07 12.42
N CYS A 90 -13.79 16.44 13.06
CA CYS A 90 -12.50 15.78 12.85
C CYS A 90 -12.57 14.33 13.37
N TYR A 91 -12.45 13.37 12.47
CA TYR A 91 -12.40 11.94 12.83
C TYR A 91 -11.04 11.52 13.40
N PHE A 92 -9.99 12.31 13.16
CA PHE A 92 -8.62 12.02 13.59
C PHE A 92 -8.38 12.26 15.08
N ASP A 93 -9.12 13.19 15.71
CA ASP A 93 -8.94 13.54 17.12
C ASP A 93 -9.84 12.74 18.09
N ARG A 94 -10.56 11.72 17.58
CA ARG A 94 -11.47 10.92 18.40
C ARG A 94 -10.65 9.94 19.25
N ALA A 95 -11.09 9.69 20.49
CA ALA A 95 -10.44 8.71 21.39
C ALA A 95 -10.36 7.26 20.84
N SER A 96 -11.12 6.93 19.78
CA SER A 96 -11.07 5.63 19.10
C SER A 96 -10.22 5.66 17.82
N ALA A 97 -9.63 6.80 17.48
CA ALA A 97 -8.77 6.92 16.32
C ALA A 97 -7.45 6.18 16.58
N VAL A 98 -6.83 5.69 15.51
CA VAL A 98 -5.50 5.11 15.58
C VAL A 98 -4.52 6.21 15.97
N GLU A 99 -3.58 5.90 16.86
CA GLU A 99 -2.52 6.84 17.23
C GLU A 99 -1.80 7.32 15.97
N GLN A 100 -1.76 8.64 15.80
CA GLN A 100 -1.04 9.23 14.68
C GLN A 100 0.45 9.23 14.98
N GLU A 101 1.24 8.86 13.97
CA GLU A 101 2.68 8.93 14.04
C GLU A 101 3.12 10.38 14.23
N THR A 102 4.02 10.63 15.18
CA THR A 102 4.61 11.96 15.36
C THR A 102 5.56 12.25 14.20
N LYS A 103 5.79 13.53 13.90
CA LYS A 103 6.75 13.92 12.86
C LYS A 103 8.14 13.29 13.07
N GLU A 104 8.59 13.27 14.31
CA GLU A 104 9.86 12.65 14.71
C GLU A 104 9.90 11.17 14.33
N ASN A 105 8.86 10.40 14.68
CA ASN A 105 8.82 8.97 14.42
C ASN A 105 8.72 8.65 12.91
N ALA A 106 8.05 9.53 12.14
CA ALA A 106 8.03 9.44 10.67
C ALA A 106 9.41 9.75 10.04
N ASP A 107 10.12 10.75 10.58
CA ASP A 107 11.47 11.11 10.14
C ASP A 107 12.47 9.97 10.48
N ASP A 108 12.41 9.39 11.67
CA ASP A 108 13.21 8.22 12.08
C ASP A 108 12.95 7.00 11.19
N ARG A 109 11.68 6.74 10.86
CA ARG A 109 11.29 5.68 9.93
C ARG A 109 11.87 5.92 8.54
N ALA A 110 11.87 7.16 8.06
CA ALA A 110 12.44 7.51 6.77
C ALA A 110 13.95 7.24 6.74
N GLU A 111 14.67 7.66 7.79
CA GLU A 111 16.10 7.38 7.93
C GLU A 111 16.41 5.88 7.95
N ALA A 112 15.65 5.09 8.73
CA ALA A 112 15.81 3.64 8.79
C ALA A 112 15.57 2.97 7.43
N LEU A 113 14.61 3.46 6.64
CA LEU A 113 14.33 2.95 5.30
C LEU A 113 15.42 3.30 4.30
N GLU A 114 16.00 4.50 4.37
CA GLU A 114 17.17 4.86 3.55
C GLU A 114 18.38 3.98 3.88
N ALA A 115 18.69 3.79 5.16
CA ALA A 115 19.76 2.89 5.60
C ALA A 115 19.52 1.43 5.13
N ALA A 116 18.28 0.95 5.16
CA ALA A 116 17.92 -0.38 4.67
C ALA A 116 18.13 -0.52 3.15
N LYS A 117 17.87 0.52 2.36
CA LYS A 117 18.15 0.52 0.91
C LYS A 117 19.64 0.45 0.63
N GLU A 118 20.46 1.19 1.38
CA GLU A 118 21.92 1.13 1.26
C GLU A 118 22.45 -0.28 1.57
N MET A 119 21.99 -0.88 2.68
CA MET A 119 22.33 -2.26 3.02
C MET A 119 21.88 -3.25 1.94
N SER A 120 20.68 -3.09 1.40
CA SER A 120 20.19 -3.94 0.31
C SER A 120 21.10 -3.88 -0.92
N LYS A 121 21.60 -2.69 -1.27
CA LYS A 121 22.59 -2.51 -2.34
C LYS A 121 23.88 -3.28 -2.05
N VAL A 122 24.41 -3.19 -0.83
CA VAL A 122 25.61 -3.94 -0.43
C VAL A 122 25.37 -5.45 -0.51
N VAL A 123 24.24 -5.94 0.00
CA VAL A 123 23.87 -7.36 -0.07
C VAL A 123 23.76 -7.85 -1.52
N SER A 124 23.28 -7.01 -2.44
CA SER A 124 23.18 -7.35 -3.86
C SER A 124 24.55 -7.67 -4.49
N TRP A 125 25.62 -6.99 -4.05
CA TRP A 125 26.98 -7.26 -4.52
C TRP A 125 27.50 -8.62 -4.07
N PHE A 126 27.24 -9.01 -2.82
CA PHE A 126 27.68 -10.30 -2.28
C PHE A 126 26.90 -11.48 -2.85
N THR A 127 25.61 -11.28 -3.13
CA THR A 127 24.75 -12.34 -3.68
C THR A 127 24.99 -12.56 -5.17
N ASN A 128 25.45 -11.53 -5.89
CA ASN A 128 25.67 -11.58 -7.34
C ASN A 128 27.08 -11.09 -7.73
N PRO A 129 28.15 -11.84 -7.43
CA PRO A 129 29.53 -11.42 -7.67
C PRO A 129 29.88 -11.25 -9.17
N SER A 130 29.06 -11.78 -10.07
CA SER A 130 29.25 -11.64 -11.52
C SER A 130 28.64 -10.36 -12.11
N GLN A 131 27.89 -9.57 -11.33
CA GLN A 131 27.37 -8.30 -11.81
C GLN A 131 28.46 -7.22 -11.79
N PRO A 132 28.62 -6.43 -12.88
CA PRO A 132 29.57 -5.33 -12.89
C PRO A 132 29.13 -4.25 -11.89
N VAL A 133 30.02 -3.89 -10.98
CA VAL A 133 29.79 -2.81 -10.02
C VAL A 133 30.18 -1.49 -10.65
N GLU A 134 29.26 -0.53 -10.66
CA GLU A 134 29.56 0.83 -11.09
C GLU A 134 30.49 1.49 -10.06
N VAL A 135 31.75 1.66 -10.45
CA VAL A 135 32.76 2.40 -9.70
C VAL A 135 32.90 3.79 -10.30
N SER A 136 33.00 4.82 -9.44
CA SER A 136 33.32 6.16 -9.90
C SER A 136 34.67 6.15 -10.64
N PRO A 137 34.83 6.89 -11.75
CA PRO A 137 36.12 7.06 -12.41
C PRO A 137 37.22 7.57 -11.46
N MET A 138 36.82 8.27 -10.39
CA MET A 138 37.72 8.80 -9.36
C MET A 138 38.09 7.76 -8.29
N ALA A 139 37.43 6.60 -8.25
CA ALA A 139 37.77 5.52 -7.31
C ALA A 139 39.21 5.03 -7.50
N SER A 140 39.70 5.03 -8.74
CA SER A 140 41.10 4.69 -9.07
C SER A 140 42.08 5.84 -8.82
N ALA A 141 41.61 7.07 -8.67
CA ALA A 141 42.46 8.24 -8.47
C ALA A 141 42.97 8.37 -7.03
N HIS A 142 42.37 7.65 -6.09
CA HIS A 142 42.83 7.52 -4.70
C HIS A 142 43.73 6.31 -4.48
N CYS A 143 44.42 5.79 -5.51
CA CYS A 143 45.65 5.05 -5.25
C CYS A 143 46.68 6.02 -4.65
N THR A 144 46.72 6.13 -3.32
CA THR A 144 47.74 6.87 -2.56
C THR A 144 49.11 6.17 -2.58
N PHE A 145 49.30 5.29 -3.54
CA PHE A 145 50.44 4.43 -3.70
C PHE A 145 50.93 4.68 -5.11
N SER A 146 51.75 5.71 -5.25
CA SER A 146 52.49 5.89 -6.49
C SER A 146 53.60 4.84 -6.49
N ASP A 147 53.87 4.18 -7.60
CA ASP A 147 54.96 3.18 -7.73
C ASP A 147 56.33 3.68 -7.22
N LYS A 148 56.50 5.01 -7.11
CA LYS A 148 57.68 5.67 -6.55
C LYS A 148 57.87 5.46 -5.05
N ASP A 149 56.81 5.17 -4.30
CA ASP A 149 56.86 4.98 -2.84
C ASP A 149 57.24 3.54 -2.46
N MET A 150 57.33 2.62 -3.44
CA MET A 150 57.54 1.18 -3.22
C MET A 150 58.85 0.61 -3.67
N ASN A 151 59.68 1.42 -4.31
CA ASN A 151 60.96 0.95 -4.75
C ASN A 151 61.98 1.94 -4.26
N SER A 152 62.39 1.74 -3.00
CA SER A 152 63.60 2.37 -2.53
C SER A 152 64.72 2.03 -3.52
N LYS A 153 65.67 2.95 -3.71
CA LYS A 153 66.80 2.70 -4.62
C LYS A 153 67.54 1.41 -4.25
N GLU A 154 67.58 1.09 -2.96
CA GLU A 154 68.16 -0.11 -2.39
C GLU A 154 67.44 -1.38 -2.88
N GLU A 155 66.12 -1.47 -2.77
CA GLU A 155 65.34 -2.61 -3.28
C GLU A 155 65.44 -2.78 -4.80
N ALA A 156 65.59 -1.68 -5.55
CA ALA A 156 65.80 -1.71 -6.99
C ALA A 156 67.17 -2.33 -7.35
N ASP A 157 68.21 -1.97 -6.60
CA ASP A 157 69.57 -2.47 -6.77
C ASP A 157 69.67 -3.95 -6.35
N GLU A 158 69.02 -4.35 -5.24
CA GLU A 158 68.91 -5.76 -4.80
C GLU A 158 68.19 -6.64 -5.85
N ARG A 159 67.08 -6.15 -6.43
CA ARG A 159 66.40 -6.85 -7.52
C ARG A 159 67.30 -7.05 -8.73
N ALA A 160 68.13 -6.05 -9.06
CA ALA A 160 69.06 -6.15 -10.18
C ALA A 160 70.13 -7.21 -9.93
N GLU A 161 70.66 -7.29 -8.71
CA GLU A 161 71.62 -8.31 -8.30
C GLU A 161 71.02 -9.72 -8.38
N ILE A 162 69.82 -9.92 -7.79
CA ILE A 162 69.11 -11.20 -7.83
C ILE A 162 68.84 -11.66 -9.28
N LEU A 163 68.49 -10.72 -10.16
CA LEU A 163 68.27 -11.03 -11.57
C LEU A 163 69.56 -11.43 -12.29
N GLU A 164 70.69 -10.84 -11.93
CA GLU A 164 71.98 -11.21 -12.50
C GLU A 164 72.42 -12.61 -12.04
N ASP A 165 72.25 -12.92 -10.76
CA ASP A 165 72.49 -14.25 -10.21
C ASP A 165 71.58 -15.29 -10.87
N CYS A 166 70.30 -14.97 -11.07
CA CYS A 166 69.36 -15.83 -11.77
C CYS A 166 69.81 -16.12 -13.21
N LYS A 167 70.38 -15.14 -13.92
CA LYS A 167 70.95 -15.36 -15.26
C LYS A 167 72.17 -16.28 -15.19
N GLN A 168 73.07 -16.07 -14.24
CA GLN A 168 74.24 -16.95 -14.07
C GLN A 168 73.83 -18.39 -13.76
N LEU A 169 72.88 -18.57 -12.84
CA LEU A 169 72.29 -19.87 -12.50
C LEU A 169 71.64 -20.53 -13.73
N SER A 170 70.89 -19.77 -14.54
CA SER A 170 70.28 -20.30 -15.76
C SER A 170 71.32 -20.80 -16.77
N LYS A 171 72.45 -20.08 -16.90
CA LYS A 171 73.57 -20.47 -17.76
C LYS A 171 74.25 -21.74 -17.26
N VAL A 172 74.52 -21.84 -15.97
CA VAL A 172 75.09 -23.05 -15.36
C VAL A 172 74.14 -24.23 -15.49
N ALA A 173 72.84 -24.03 -15.23
CA ALA A 173 71.82 -25.06 -15.40
C ALA A 173 71.78 -25.58 -16.84
N SER A 174 71.91 -24.69 -17.84
CA SER A 174 71.98 -25.10 -19.24
C SER A 174 73.17 -26.01 -19.56
N TRP A 175 74.32 -25.84 -18.88
CA TRP A 175 75.47 -26.72 -19.02
C TRP A 175 75.24 -28.12 -18.45
N PHE A 176 74.56 -28.20 -17.30
CA PHE A 176 74.17 -29.49 -16.71
C PHE A 176 73.11 -30.20 -17.55
N SER A 177 72.17 -29.46 -18.13
CA SER A 177 71.13 -30.03 -18.99
C SER A 177 71.64 -30.42 -20.38
N ASN A 178 72.68 -29.76 -20.92
CA ASN A 178 73.23 -30.07 -22.23
C ASN A 178 74.77 -30.00 -22.28
N PRO A 179 75.46 -30.99 -21.67
CA PRO A 179 76.93 -30.97 -21.54
C PRO A 179 77.68 -31.12 -22.87
N SER A 180 76.99 -31.52 -23.94
CA SER A 180 77.58 -31.67 -25.28
C SER A 180 77.89 -30.34 -25.99
N GLN A 181 77.22 -29.24 -25.60
CA GLN A 181 77.47 -27.90 -26.17
C GLN A 181 78.75 -27.22 -25.66
N VAL A 182 79.30 -27.64 -24.51
CA VAL A 182 80.44 -26.97 -23.87
C VAL A 182 81.77 -27.18 -24.62
N ARG A 183 81.91 -28.28 -25.38
CA ARG A 183 83.16 -28.56 -26.14
C ARG A 183 83.41 -27.66 -27.35
N ASN A 184 82.40 -26.97 -27.86
CA ASN A 184 82.52 -26.22 -29.12
C ASN A 184 82.98 -24.76 -28.94
N ASN A 185 82.96 -24.23 -27.71
CA ASN A 185 83.32 -22.83 -27.44
C ASN A 185 84.76 -22.66 -26.89
N GLY A 186 85.52 -23.75 -26.74
CA GLY A 186 86.90 -23.73 -26.22
C GLY A 186 88.00 -24.02 -27.26
N ARG A 187 87.67 -24.05 -28.55
CA ARG A 187 88.63 -24.32 -29.63
C ARG A 187 88.49 -23.29 -30.76
N GLN A 188 88.76 -22.04 -30.43
CA GLN A 188 89.18 -21.04 -31.42
C GLN A 188 90.54 -20.49 -31.00
N SER A 189 91.54 -20.99 -31.73
CA SER A 189 92.84 -20.38 -32.05
C SER A 189 93.89 -20.28 -30.95
N ASP A 190 94.96 -21.05 -31.21
CA ASP A 190 96.34 -20.83 -30.79
C ASP A 190 96.84 -19.39 -31.05
#